data_AF-A0A7C1NLD1-F1
#
_entry.id   AF-A0A7C1NLD1-F1
#
_cell.length_a   1.000
_cell.length_b   1.000
_cell.length_c   1.000
_cell.angle_alpha   90.00
_cell.angle_beta   90.00
_cell.angle_gamma   90.00
#
_symmetry.space_group_name_H-M   'P 1'
#
loop_
_entity.id
_entity.type
_entity.pdbx_description
1 polymer ?
#
loop_
_entity_poly.entity_id
_entity_poly.type
_entity_poly.pdbx_seq_one_letter_code
_entity_poly.pdbx_strand_id
1 'polypeptide(L)'
;MERSERSGNSPGQQRFRAGLRSAADLVIFKEDANYRRLLSDRSWDPLYSMTEITDYFPAPLAVLRTMKSDVVVGLNKDQLESLEADDPEWRINGRRGIIQFVP
;
A
#
# COMPACT_ATOMS: atom_id res chain seq x y z
N MET A 1 -28.28 -9.25 -1.96
CA MET A 1 -28.08 -8.33 -0.83
C MET A 1 -26.59 -8.02 -0.75
N GLU A 2 -26.04 -6.85 -1.02
CA GLU A 2 -26.52 -5.53 -1.43
C GLU A 2 -25.33 -4.90 -2.16
N ARG A 3 -25.41 -4.75 -3.49
CA ARG A 3 -24.44 -3.95 -4.27
C ARG A 3 -24.94 -2.50 -4.28
N SER A 4 -24.87 -1.85 -3.13
CA SER A 4 -25.23 -0.45 -2.91
C SER A 4 -24.56 -0.07 -1.61
N GLU A 5 -23.30 0.36 -1.64
CA GLU A 5 -22.98 1.78 -1.50
C GLU A 5 -21.65 2.07 -2.22
N ARG A 6 -21.70 2.58 -3.45
CA ARG A 6 -20.56 3.35 -3.97
C ARG A 6 -20.63 4.71 -3.29
N SER A 7 -19.99 4.82 -2.14
CA SER A 7 -19.51 6.10 -1.61
C SER A 7 -18.65 6.74 -2.71
N GLY A 8 -19.25 7.66 -3.46
CA GLY A 8 -18.55 8.41 -4.49
C GLY A 8 -17.55 9.35 -3.83
N ASN A 9 -16.37 9.51 -4.44
CA ASN A 9 -15.39 10.50 -4.00
C ASN A 9 -16.06 11.88 -3.86
N SER A 10 -15.77 12.59 -2.77
CA SER A 10 -16.21 13.98 -2.61
C SER A 10 -15.63 14.88 -3.72
N PRO A 11 -16.24 16.05 -4.00
CA PRO A 11 -15.70 16.97 -5.00
C PRO A 11 -14.23 17.36 -4.76
N GLY A 12 -13.82 17.48 -3.49
CA GLY A 12 -12.42 17.74 -3.12
C GLY A 12 -11.49 16.56 -3.48
N GLN A 13 -11.92 15.33 -3.20
CA GLN A 13 -11.18 14.11 -3.56
C GLN A 13 -11.08 13.95 -5.08
N GLN A 14 -12.14 14.27 -5.83
CA GLN A 14 -12.12 14.24 -7.29
C GLN A 14 -11.11 15.24 -7.86
N ARG A 15 -11.09 16.48 -7.35
CA ARG A 15 -10.11 17.51 -7.77
C ARG A 15 -8.68 17.09 -7.47
N PHE A 16 -8.43 16.57 -6.27
CA PHE A 16 -7.10 16.08 -5.89
C PHE A 16 -6.62 14.96 -6.82
N ARG A 17 -7.47 13.95 -7.08
CA ARG A 17 -7.16 12.83 -7.96
C ARG A 17 -6.91 13.29 -9.41
N ALA A 18 -7.72 14.21 -9.92
CA ALA A 18 -7.52 14.79 -11.24
C ALA A 18 -6.18 15.54 -11.32
N GLY A 19 -5.83 16.31 -10.28
CA GLY A 19 -4.55 17.01 -10.19
C GLY A 19 -3.35 16.06 -10.19
N LEU A 20 -3.41 14.96 -9.44
CA LEU A 20 -2.36 13.93 -9.47
C LEU A 20 -2.20 13.34 -10.87
N ARG A 21 -3.32 12.96 -11.51
CA ARG A 21 -3.29 12.37 -12.86
C ARG A 21 -2.67 13.29 -13.90
N SER A 22 -2.89 14.60 -13.79
CA SER A 22 -2.42 15.57 -14.78
C SER A 22 -1.01 16.10 -14.55
N ALA A 23 -0.47 15.97 -13.33
CA ALA A 23 0.73 16.70 -12.92
C ALA A 23 1.78 15.88 -12.17
N ALA A 24 1.49 14.62 -11.80
CA ALA A 24 2.45 13.77 -11.08
C ALA A 24 2.95 12.64 -11.97
N ASP A 25 4.26 12.64 -12.24
CA ASP A 25 4.94 11.49 -12.85
C ASP A 25 5.17 10.34 -11.85
N LEU A 26 5.21 10.67 -10.55
CA LEU A 26 5.36 9.73 -9.45
C LEU A 26 4.80 10.30 -8.15
N VAL A 27 4.06 9.50 -7.40
CA VAL A 27 3.62 9.82 -6.03
C VAL A 27 4.35 8.95 -5.02
N ILE A 28 4.98 9.58 -4.02
CA ILE A 28 5.76 8.88 -3.00
C ILE A 28 5.00 8.82 -1.68
N PHE A 29 4.65 7.62 -1.24
CA PHE A 29 4.10 7.32 0.08
C PHE A 29 5.25 7.04 1.05
N LYS A 30 5.51 8.00 1.94
CA LYS A 30 6.57 7.90 2.96
C LYS A 30 6.01 7.40 4.29
N GLU A 31 6.70 6.45 4.91
CA GLU A 31 6.41 5.88 6.23
C GLU A 31 5.17 4.96 6.31
N ASP A 32 5.09 4.26 7.45
CA ASP A 32 4.08 3.24 7.78
C ASP A 32 2.64 3.75 7.75
N ALA A 33 2.37 4.94 8.30
CA ALA A 33 1.01 5.47 8.37
C ALA A 33 0.41 5.78 6.98
N ASN A 34 1.25 6.12 6.00
CA ASN A 34 0.81 6.34 4.62
C ASN A 34 0.58 5.01 3.89
N TYR A 35 1.42 4.02 4.14
CA TYR A 35 1.24 2.66 3.63
C TYR A 35 -0.06 2.03 4.11
N ARG A 36 -0.36 2.12 5.41
CA ARG A 36 -1.63 1.63 5.98
C ARG A 36 -2.83 2.31 5.33
N ARG A 37 -2.79 3.64 5.12
CA ARG A 37 -3.87 4.37 4.42
C ARG A 37 -4.04 3.92 2.97
N LEU A 38 -2.93 3.72 2.24
CA LEU A 38 -2.95 3.26 0.85
C LEU A 38 -3.62 1.87 0.73
N LEU A 39 -3.39 1.00 1.71
CA LEU A 39 -3.93 -0.36 1.75
C LEU A 39 -5.22 -0.48 2.57
N SER A 40 -5.83 0.64 2.95
CA SER A 40 -7.04 0.69 3.77
C SER A 40 -6.93 -0.05 5.11
N ASP A 41 -5.71 -0.24 5.60
CA ASP A 41 -5.36 -0.86 6.87
C ASP A 41 -6.02 -2.24 7.09
N ARG A 42 -6.13 -3.02 6.01
CA ARG A 42 -6.75 -4.36 6.06
C ARG A 42 -5.71 -5.44 6.31
N SER A 43 -6.18 -6.56 6.85
CA SER A 43 -5.41 -7.81 6.93
C SER A 43 -5.37 -8.46 5.54
N TRP A 44 -4.36 -8.07 4.74
CA TRP A 44 -4.10 -8.64 3.42
C TRP A 44 -3.22 -9.90 3.54
N ASP A 45 -3.35 -10.80 2.57
CA ASP A 45 -2.34 -11.83 2.34
C ASP A 45 -1.02 -11.13 1.93
N PRO A 46 0.13 -11.39 2.60
CA PRO A 46 1.41 -10.81 2.22
C PRO A 46 1.83 -11.07 0.76
N LEU A 47 1.29 -12.10 0.12
CA LEU A 47 1.56 -12.47 -1.27
C LEU A 47 0.66 -11.75 -2.28
N TYR A 48 -0.37 -11.02 -1.83
CA TYR A 48 -1.28 -10.30 -2.72
C TYR A 48 -0.55 -9.20 -3.49
N SER A 49 -0.99 -8.93 -4.73
CA SER A 49 -0.33 -7.96 -5.60
C SER A 49 -0.59 -6.52 -5.15
N MET A 50 0.49 -5.78 -4.91
CA MET A 50 0.43 -4.33 -4.66
C MET A 50 -0.27 -3.60 -5.82
N THR A 51 0.06 -3.97 -7.06
CA THR A 51 -0.52 -3.37 -8.28
C THR A 51 -2.03 -3.54 -8.33
N GLU A 52 -2.54 -4.74 -8.04
CA GLU A 52 -4.00 -5.01 -8.06
C GLU A 52 -4.73 -4.22 -6.97
N ILE A 53 -4.14 -4.12 -5.78
CA ILE A 53 -4.74 -3.38 -4.66
C ILE A 53 -4.77 -1.87 -4.96
N THR A 54 -3.75 -1.34 -5.62
CA THR A 54 -3.61 0.10 -5.90
C THR A 54 -4.05 0.52 -7.29
N ASP A 55 -4.70 -0.33 -8.08
CA ASP A 55 -5.20 -0.01 -9.43
C ASP A 55 -6.16 1.20 -9.45
N TYR A 56 -6.77 1.50 -8.30
CA TYR A 56 -7.60 2.70 -8.14
C TYR A 56 -6.80 4.01 -8.10
N PHE A 57 -5.47 3.98 -7.93
CA PHE A 57 -4.65 5.16 -7.74
C PHE A 57 -4.31 5.82 -9.09
N PRO A 58 -4.42 7.16 -9.23
CA PRO A 58 -4.51 7.79 -10.55
C PRO A 58 -3.16 8.07 -11.24
N ALA A 59 -2.04 7.69 -10.64
CA ALA A 59 -0.69 7.98 -11.10
C ALA A 59 0.29 6.88 -10.62
N PRO A 60 1.47 6.74 -11.22
CA PRO A 60 2.51 5.84 -10.70
C PRO A 60 2.82 6.17 -9.25
N LEU A 61 3.10 5.15 -8.43
CA LEU A 61 3.41 5.33 -7.02
C LEU A 61 4.64 4.57 -6.56
N ALA A 62 5.32 5.12 -5.56
CA ALA A 62 6.36 4.44 -4.82
C ALA A 62 6.06 4.50 -3.32
N VAL A 63 6.38 3.42 -2.62
CA VAL A 63 6.33 3.34 -1.15
C VAL A 63 7.75 3.31 -0.63
N LEU A 64 8.01 4.10 0.41
CA LEU A 64 9.22 4.04 1.22
C LEU A 64 8.78 3.87 2.67
N ARG A 65 8.88 2.65 3.21
CA ARG A 65 8.32 2.34 4.53
C ARG A 65 9.33 1.61 5.41
N THR A 66 9.44 2.04 6.66
CA THR A 66 9.95 1.19 7.76
C THR A 66 8.79 0.38 8.33
N MET A 67 8.98 -0.91 8.58
CA MET A 67 7.93 -1.85 8.98
C MET A 67 7.57 -1.69 10.46
N LYS A 68 6.41 -1.07 10.74
CA LYS A 68 5.93 -0.76 12.10
C LYS A 68 4.47 -1.19 12.31
N SER A 69 3.96 -2.08 11.45
CA SER A 69 2.58 -2.59 11.50
C SER A 69 2.46 -3.90 10.72
N ASP A 70 1.45 -4.71 11.06
CA ASP A 70 1.24 -6.03 10.44
C ASP A 70 0.96 -6.01 8.94
N VAL A 71 0.29 -4.96 8.44
CA VAL A 71 -0.09 -4.83 7.03
C VAL A 71 1.14 -4.91 6.13
N VAL A 72 1.16 -5.84 5.18
CA VAL A 72 2.21 -6.00 4.15
C VAL A 72 1.59 -6.74 2.96
N VAL A 73 2.01 -6.39 1.74
CA VAL A 73 1.62 -7.06 0.48
C VAL A 73 2.80 -7.05 -0.49
N GLY A 74 2.71 -7.84 -1.56
CA GLY A 74 3.70 -7.87 -2.64
C GLY A 74 5.02 -8.55 -2.29
N LEU A 75 5.02 -9.41 -1.27
CA LEU A 75 6.15 -10.32 -1.03
C LEU A 75 6.03 -11.56 -1.90
N ASN A 76 7.15 -12.18 -2.23
CA ASN A 76 7.15 -13.55 -2.72
C ASN A 76 7.21 -14.55 -1.55
N LYS A 77 6.93 -15.82 -1.86
CA LYS A 77 6.87 -16.89 -0.87
C LYS A 77 8.20 -17.06 -0.11
N ASP A 78 9.32 -17.07 -0.81
CA ASP A 78 10.65 -17.27 -0.22
C ASP A 78 11.01 -16.13 0.74
N GLN A 79 10.68 -14.89 0.39
CA GLN A 79 10.86 -13.72 1.26
C GLN A 79 10.01 -13.84 2.54
N LEU A 80 8.74 -14.21 2.39
CA LEU A 80 7.82 -14.37 3.51
C LEU A 80 8.33 -15.45 4.47
N GLU A 81 8.65 -16.63 3.96
CA GLU A 81 9.16 -17.76 4.77
C GLU A 81 10.47 -17.39 5.46
N SER A 82 11.39 -16.71 4.76
CA SER A 82 12.65 -16.26 5.35
C SER A 82 12.44 -15.24 6.48
N LEU A 83 11.51 -14.30 6.31
CA LEU A 83 11.23 -13.28 7.33
C LEU A 83 10.55 -13.88 8.56
N GLU A 84 9.64 -14.82 8.35
CA GLU A 84 8.93 -15.54 9.42
C GLU A 84 9.88 -16.44 10.23
N ALA A 85 10.87 -17.06 9.58
CA ALA A 85 11.87 -17.86 10.26
C ALA A 85 12.90 -17.03 11.04
N ASP A 86 13.27 -15.85 10.53
CA ASP A 86 14.32 -15.00 11.11
C ASP A 86 13.85 -14.27 12.38
N ASP A 87 12.62 -13.74 12.39
CA ASP A 87 12.18 -12.84 13.47
C ASP A 87 10.65 -12.76 13.55
N PRO A 88 9.97 -13.37 14.54
CA PRO A 88 8.51 -13.33 14.66
C PRO A 88 7.88 -11.93 14.69
N GLU A 89 8.63 -10.88 15.07
CA GLU A 89 8.16 -9.50 15.17
C GLU A 89 8.58 -8.63 13.98
N TRP A 90 9.07 -9.24 12.88
CA TRP A 90 9.66 -8.53 11.74
C TRP A 90 8.77 -7.45 11.12
N ARG A 91 7.44 -7.58 11.26
CA ARG A 91 6.44 -6.65 10.71
C ARG A 91 6.30 -5.37 11.54
N ILE A 92 6.62 -5.42 12.84
CA ILE A 92 6.24 -4.36 13.81
C ILE A 92 7.43 -3.73 14.54
N ASN A 93 8.60 -4.38 14.55
CA ASN A 93 9.72 -3.93 15.37
C ASN A 93 10.56 -2.80 14.76
N GLY A 94 10.26 -2.34 13.54
CA GLY A 94 10.91 -1.19 12.92
C GLY A 94 12.32 -1.44 12.40
N ARG A 95 12.80 -2.68 12.36
CA ARG A 95 14.19 -3.00 11.96
C ARG A 95 14.38 -3.16 10.46
N ARG A 96 13.29 -3.35 9.72
CA ARG A 96 13.29 -3.60 8.27
C ARG A 96 12.47 -2.54 7.55
N GLY A 97 12.72 -2.41 6.26
CA GLY A 97 11.96 -1.50 5.41
C GLY A 97 11.68 -2.11 4.05
N ILE A 98 10.68 -1.57 3.37
CA ILE A 98 10.28 -1.95 2.02
C ILE A 98 10.31 -0.73 1.10
N ILE A 99 10.74 -0.97 -0.13
CA ILE A 99 10.62 -0.04 -1.24
C ILE A 99 9.85 -0.77 -2.33
N GLN A 100 8.68 -0.24 -2.69
CA GLN A 100 7.82 -0.83 -3.72
C GLN A 100 7.45 0.23 -4.74
N PHE A 101 7.51 -0.10 -6.02
CA PHE A 101 7.09 0.75 -7.12
C PHE A 101 5.94 0.09 -7.86
N VAL A 102 4.90 0.87 -8.17
CA VAL A 102 3.78 0.47 -9.02
C VAL A 102 3.68 1.49 -10.15
N PRO A 103 3.79 1.06 -11.42
CA PRO A 103 3.71 1.93 -12.58
C PRO A 103 2.29 2.46 -12.82
#